data_AF-A0A972S0U4-F1
#
_entry.id   AF-A0A972S0U4-F1
#
_cell.length_a   1.000
_cell.length_b   1.000
_cell.length_c   1.000
_cell.angle_alpha   90.00
_cell.angle_beta   90.00
_cell.angle_gamma   90.00
#
_symmetry.space_group_name_H-M   'P 1'
#
loop_
_entity.id
_entity.type
_entity.pdbx_description
1 polymer ?
#
loop_
_entity_poly.entity_id
_entity_poly.type
_entity_poly.pdbx_seq_one_letter_code
_entity_poly.pdbx_strand_id
1 'polypeptide(L)'
;MKRWIDIAYLMLLGATLGLVLSLGAIVAPVIFHANDYLDQELLSHYQMGLLMTAIFLKANYWLNFTAFVIILREGYAYKSFERDRIVVPSAATAVLMIFLFTLYYTNQIVSLQAKGQSVVEDPTFETIHKASEIDFGLLALSLVLLLGRRLYLITKG
;
A
#
# COMPACT_ATOMS: atom_id res chain seq x y z
N MET A 1 6.41 6.53 28.71
CA MET A 1 6.97 6.67 27.34
C MET A 1 6.67 5.48 26.44
N LYS A 2 6.96 4.22 26.82
CA LYS A 2 6.72 3.04 25.94
C LYS A 2 5.27 2.95 25.40
N ARG A 3 4.26 3.11 26.25
CA ARG A 3 2.84 3.09 25.83
C ARG A 3 2.47 4.14 24.78
N TRP A 4 3.04 5.34 24.83
CA TRP A 4 2.77 6.39 23.84
C TRP A 4 3.39 6.06 22.47
N ILE A 5 4.57 5.41 22.47
CA ILE A 5 5.21 4.93 21.24
C ILE A 5 4.36 3.83 20.60
N ASP A 6 3.86 2.89 21.41
CA ASP A 6 2.98 1.83 20.92
C ASP A 6 1.65 2.39 20.36
N ILE A 7 1.03 3.36 21.03
CA ILE A 7 -0.18 4.03 20.53
C ILE A 7 0.12 4.72 19.19
N ALA A 8 1.20 5.51 19.11
CA ALA A 8 1.58 6.19 17.87
C ALA A 8 1.84 5.20 16.72
N TYR A 9 2.47 4.07 17.03
CA TYR A 9 2.70 3.01 16.05
C TYR A 9 1.39 2.37 15.56
N LEU A 10 0.45 2.05 16.46
CA LEU A 10 -0.86 1.51 16.08
C LEU A 10 -1.67 2.51 15.24
N MET A 11 -1.63 3.80 15.59
CA MET A 11 -2.26 4.84 14.79
C MET A 11 -1.66 4.92 13.38
N LEU A 12 -0.33 4.83 13.26
CA LEU A 12 0.34 4.81 11.96
C LEU A 12 -0.07 3.59 11.12
N LEU A 13 -0.10 2.39 11.73
CA LEU A 13 -0.55 1.17 11.05
C LEU A 13 -2.02 1.28 10.60
N GLY A 14 -2.90 1.78 11.48
CA GLY A 14 -4.31 1.99 11.17
C GLY A 14 -4.53 3.03 10.06
N ALA A 15 -3.83 4.16 10.12
CA ALA A 15 -3.88 5.19 9.08
C ALA A 15 -3.38 4.65 7.73
N THR A 16 -2.32 3.84 7.74
CA THR A 16 -1.78 3.22 6.52
C THR A 16 -2.73 2.18 5.94
N LEU A 17 -3.34 1.35 6.78
CA LEU A 17 -4.38 0.42 6.35
C LEU A 17 -5.57 1.17 5.74
N GLY A 18 -6.02 2.25 6.39
CA GLY A 18 -7.08 3.11 5.88
C GLY A 18 -6.74 3.73 4.53
N LEU A 19 -5.50 4.20 4.35
CA LEU A 19 -5.01 4.70 3.07
C LEU A 19 -5.05 3.62 1.98
N VAL A 20 -4.52 2.43 2.26
CA VAL A 20 -4.48 1.30 1.31
C VAL A 20 -5.90 0.90 0.89
N LEU A 21 -6.82 0.76 1.84
CA LEU A 21 -8.22 0.43 1.56
C LEU A 21 -8.92 1.54 0.77
N SER A 22 -8.66 2.80 1.10
CA SER A 22 -9.24 3.94 0.37
C SER A 22 -8.74 4.00 -1.07
N LEU A 23 -7.46 3.78 -1.30
CA LEU A 23 -6.88 3.78 -2.64
C LEU A 23 -7.49 2.67 -3.52
N GLY A 24 -7.58 1.44 -2.99
CA GLY A 24 -8.11 0.31 -3.74
C GLY A 24 -9.63 0.31 -3.89
N ALA A 25 -10.37 0.50 -2.80
CA ALA A 25 -11.83 0.31 -2.80
C ALA A 25 -12.64 1.57 -3.14
N ILE A 26 -12.04 2.76 -3.02
CA ILE A 26 -12.76 4.04 -3.20
C ILE A 26 -12.16 4.85 -4.35
N VAL A 27 -10.87 5.16 -4.30
CA VAL A 27 -10.24 6.05 -5.27
C VAL A 27 -10.17 5.42 -6.66
N ALA A 28 -9.76 4.15 -6.76
CA ALA A 28 -9.69 3.45 -8.04
C ALA A 28 -11.05 3.45 -8.80
N PRO A 29 -12.18 2.99 -8.22
CA PRO A 29 -13.44 3.00 -8.95
C PRO A 29 -13.93 4.41 -9.28
N VAL A 30 -13.72 5.39 -8.40
CA VAL A 30 -14.10 6.80 -8.67
C VAL A 30 -13.34 7.36 -9.86
N ILE A 31 -12.06 7.02 -10.02
CA ILE A 31 -11.24 7.52 -11.14
C ILE A 31 -11.61 6.81 -12.45
N PHE A 32 -11.74 5.49 -12.43
CA PHE A 32 -12.04 4.72 -13.64
C PHE A 32 -13.49 4.86 -14.13
N HIS A 33 -14.41 5.28 -13.25
CA HIS A 33 -15.80 5.63 -13.61
C HIS A 33 -16.03 7.15 -13.62
N ALA A 34 -14.97 7.96 -13.72
CA ALA A 34 -15.10 9.43 -13.65
C ALA A 34 -16.08 10.00 -14.69
N ASN A 35 -16.15 9.41 -15.89
CA ASN A 35 -17.04 9.86 -16.95
C ASN A 35 -18.53 9.67 -16.61
N ASP A 36 -18.88 8.67 -15.79
CA ASP A 36 -20.26 8.43 -15.35
C ASP A 36 -20.77 9.56 -14.43
N TYR A 37 -19.86 10.28 -13.78
CA TYR A 37 -20.19 11.40 -12.90
C TYR A 37 -20.15 12.77 -13.59
N LEU A 38 -19.49 12.86 -14.75
CA LEU A 38 -19.20 14.13 -15.43
C LEU A 38 -20.08 14.36 -16.66
N ASP A 39 -21.01 13.44 -16.97
CA ASP A 39 -21.95 13.49 -18.11
C ASP A 39 -21.31 13.78 -19.48
N GLN A 40 -20.00 13.57 -19.59
CA GLN A 40 -19.18 13.81 -20.78
C GLN A 40 -17.98 12.85 -20.80
N GLU A 41 -17.62 12.32 -21.97
CA GLU A 41 -16.37 11.58 -22.18
C GLU A 41 -15.17 12.54 -22.17
N LEU A 42 -14.78 12.99 -20.99
CA LEU A 42 -13.66 13.93 -20.80
C LEU A 42 -12.31 13.23 -20.70
N LEU A 43 -12.29 12.00 -20.14
CA LEU A 43 -11.06 11.26 -19.88
C LEU A 43 -11.08 9.91 -20.60
N SER A 44 -10.03 9.62 -21.35
CA SER A 44 -9.74 8.26 -21.83
C SER A 44 -9.23 7.38 -20.68
N HIS A 45 -9.38 6.06 -20.83
CA HIS A 45 -8.89 5.07 -19.85
C HIS A 45 -7.40 5.25 -19.51
N TYR A 46 -6.60 5.65 -20.51
CA TYR A 46 -5.18 5.96 -20.33
C TYR A 46 -4.97 7.20 -19.43
N GLN A 47 -5.74 8.27 -19.63
CA GLN A 47 -5.65 9.48 -18.80
C GLN A 47 -6.08 9.23 -17.36
N MET A 48 -7.12 8.40 -17.15
CA MET A 48 -7.50 7.92 -15.82
C MET A 48 -6.37 7.13 -15.15
N GLY A 49 -5.69 6.27 -15.91
CA GLY A 49 -4.51 5.54 -15.45
C GLY A 49 -3.36 6.47 -15.02
N LEU A 50 -3.09 7.54 -15.77
CA LEU A 50 -2.09 8.55 -15.38
C LEU A 50 -2.46 9.26 -14.07
N LEU A 51 -3.75 9.59 -13.89
CA LEU A 51 -4.23 10.22 -12.67
C LEU A 51 -4.06 9.28 -11.46
N MET A 52 -4.41 8.00 -11.61
CA MET A 52 -4.24 6.99 -10.56
C MET A 52 -2.76 6.82 -10.19
N THR A 53 -1.87 6.74 -11.19
CA THR A 53 -0.42 6.67 -10.96
C THR A 53 0.09 7.89 -10.18
N ALA A 54 -0.39 9.10 -10.49
CA ALA A 54 0.00 10.31 -9.76
C ALA A 54 -0.41 10.27 -8.27
N ILE A 55 -1.57 9.68 -7.97
CA ILE A 55 -2.02 9.47 -6.59
C ILE A 55 -1.12 8.45 -5.89
N PHE A 56 -0.82 7.32 -6.55
CA PHE A 56 0.07 6.31 -5.98
C PHE A 56 1.48 6.85 -5.71
N LEU A 57 2.05 7.66 -6.62
CA LEU A 57 3.35 8.31 -6.39
C LEU A 57 3.36 9.17 -5.12
N LYS A 58 2.26 9.87 -4.81
CA LYS A 58 2.11 10.64 -3.56
C LYS A 58 1.95 9.71 -2.34
N ALA A 59 1.16 8.64 -2.48
CA ALA A 59 0.97 7.64 -1.42
C ALA A 59 2.26 6.88 -1.10
N ASN A 60 3.15 6.69 -2.09
CA ASN A 60 4.41 5.96 -1.91
C ASN A 60 5.32 6.59 -0.86
N TYR A 61 5.32 7.92 -0.71
CA TYR A 61 6.07 8.57 0.37
C TYR A 61 5.58 8.13 1.76
N TRP A 62 4.26 8.05 1.95
CA TRP A 62 3.65 7.60 3.19
C TRP A 62 3.91 6.11 3.45
N LEU A 63 3.78 5.28 2.41
CA LEU A 63 4.05 3.84 2.50
C LEU A 63 5.51 3.58 2.88
N ASN A 64 6.46 4.22 2.20
CA ASN A 64 7.89 4.08 2.51
C ASN A 64 8.25 4.56 3.91
N PHE A 65 7.68 5.68 4.36
CA PHE A 65 7.81 6.13 5.74
C PHE A 65 7.30 5.07 6.72
N THR A 66 6.13 4.49 6.44
CA THR A 66 5.54 3.44 7.29
C THR A 66 6.41 2.19 7.32
N ALA A 67 6.92 1.71 6.17
CA ALA A 67 7.82 0.57 6.12
C ALA A 67 9.08 0.80 6.97
N PHE A 68 9.66 2.01 6.90
CA PHE A 68 10.79 2.36 7.74
C PHE A 68 10.45 2.29 9.24
N VAL A 69 9.30 2.81 9.66
CA VAL A 69 8.85 2.73 11.06
C VAL A 69 8.59 1.29 11.49
N ILE A 70 7.99 0.44 10.64
CA ILE A 70 7.79 -0.98 10.91
C ILE A 70 9.14 -1.66 11.14
N ILE A 71 10.12 -1.45 10.26
CA ILE A 71 11.47 -2.03 10.41
C ILE A 71 12.09 -1.63 11.75
N LEU A 72 12.05 -0.34 12.10
CA LEU A 72 12.64 0.14 13.35
C LEU A 72 11.95 -0.45 14.58
N ARG A 73 10.61 -0.38 14.64
CA ARG A 73 9.83 -0.83 15.79
C ARG A 73 9.92 -2.34 15.96
N GLU A 74 9.69 -3.09 14.89
CA GLU A 74 9.65 -4.55 14.93
C GLU A 74 11.06 -5.14 15.02
N GLY A 75 12.05 -4.51 14.39
CA GLY A 75 13.46 -4.86 14.58
C GLY A 75 13.94 -4.67 16.02
N TYR A 76 13.55 -3.56 16.67
CA TYR A 76 13.85 -3.33 18.09
C TYR A 76 13.19 -4.37 19.00
N ALA A 77 11.92 -4.70 18.76
CA ALA A 77 11.19 -5.70 19.53
C ALA A 77 11.78 -7.11 19.36
N TYR A 78 12.16 -7.46 18.14
CA TYR A 78 12.85 -8.72 17.85
C TYR A 78 14.19 -8.85 18.61
N LYS A 79 14.97 -7.76 18.63
CA LYS A 79 16.22 -7.67 19.41
C LYS A 79 15.97 -7.78 20.92
N SER A 80 14.83 -7.28 21.40
CA SER A 80 14.42 -7.33 22.80
C SER A 80 13.76 -8.66 23.21
N PHE A 81 13.85 -9.70 22.37
CA PHE A 81 13.26 -11.04 22.58
C PHE A 81 11.73 -11.09 22.60
N GLU A 82 11.04 -10.03 22.15
CA GLU A 82 9.59 -10.02 21.93
C GLU A 82 9.22 -10.68 20.59
N ARG A 83 9.50 -11.99 20.48
CA ARG A 83 9.34 -12.76 19.23
C ARG A 83 7.95 -13.39 19.14
N ASP A 84 6.99 -12.63 18.60
CA ASP A 84 5.67 -13.16 18.30
C ASP A 84 5.62 -13.79 16.89
N ARG A 85 5.04 -15.00 16.81
CA ARG A 85 4.97 -15.81 15.58
C ARG A 85 4.08 -15.22 14.49
N ILE A 86 3.20 -14.28 14.82
CA ILE A 86 2.30 -13.61 13.86
C ILE A 86 2.86 -12.24 13.51
N VAL A 87 3.37 -11.49 14.49
CA VAL A 87 3.91 -10.15 14.25
C VAL A 87 5.09 -10.17 13.29
N VAL A 88 6.08 -11.05 13.49
CA VAL A 88 7.30 -11.00 12.67
C VAL A 88 7.00 -11.29 11.19
N PRO A 89 6.25 -12.35 10.83
CA PRO A 89 5.89 -12.58 9.43
C PRO A 89 5.01 -11.46 8.86
N SER A 90 3.99 -10.99 9.59
CA SER A 90 3.12 -9.92 9.09
C SER A 90 3.86 -8.60 8.86
N ALA A 91 4.77 -8.23 9.75
CA ALA A 91 5.65 -7.07 9.57
C ALA A 91 6.58 -7.23 8.37
N ALA A 92 7.22 -8.39 8.22
CA ALA A 92 8.09 -8.67 7.08
C ALA A 92 7.32 -8.61 5.76
N THR A 93 6.15 -9.25 5.69
CA THR A 93 5.28 -9.20 4.50
C THR A 93 4.86 -7.76 4.20
N ALA A 94 4.38 -6.99 5.18
CA ALA A 94 3.96 -5.61 4.97
C ALA A 94 5.09 -4.75 4.37
N VAL A 95 6.30 -4.85 4.94
CA VAL A 95 7.48 -4.12 4.44
C VAL A 95 7.85 -4.56 3.02
N LEU A 96 7.85 -5.87 2.75
CA LEU A 96 8.17 -6.41 1.43
C LEU A 96 7.16 -5.93 0.38
N MET A 97 5.86 -6.00 0.66
CA MET A 97 4.83 -5.54 -0.27
C MET A 97 4.91 -4.01 -0.48
N ILE A 98 5.15 -3.22 0.58
CA ILE A 98 5.38 -1.78 0.42
C ILE A 98 6.54 -1.50 -0.53
N PHE A 99 7.70 -2.15 -0.35
CA PHE A 99 8.83 -1.92 -1.23
C PHE A 99 8.62 -2.45 -2.63
N LEU A 100 7.95 -3.60 -2.79
CA LEU A 100 7.61 -4.13 -4.09
C LEU A 100 6.66 -3.18 -4.84
N PHE A 101 5.64 -2.65 -4.17
CA PHE A 101 4.75 -1.63 -4.73
C PHE A 101 5.49 -0.35 -5.13
N THR A 102 6.21 0.23 -4.18
CA THR A 102 6.75 1.60 -4.29
C THR A 102 8.02 1.66 -5.14
N LEU A 103 8.90 0.66 -5.05
CA LEU A 103 10.22 0.67 -5.70
C LEU A 103 10.23 -0.13 -7.01
N TYR A 104 9.33 -1.10 -7.17
CA TYR A 104 9.27 -1.93 -8.38
C TYR A 104 8.03 -1.63 -9.23
N TYR A 105 6.82 -1.94 -8.74
CA TYR A 105 5.61 -1.86 -9.56
C TYR A 105 5.30 -0.43 -10.02
N THR A 106 5.34 0.55 -9.12
CA THR A 106 5.05 1.95 -9.50
C THR A 106 6.01 2.45 -10.57
N ASN A 107 7.31 2.16 -10.43
CA ASN A 107 8.32 2.58 -11.41
C ASN A 107 8.11 1.92 -12.77
N GLN A 108 7.75 0.63 -12.80
CA GLN A 108 7.45 -0.08 -14.04
C GLN A 108 6.16 0.43 -14.71
N ILE A 109 5.12 0.72 -13.93
CA ILE A 109 3.87 1.29 -14.46
C ILE A 109 4.13 2.65 -15.09
N VAL A 110 4.90 3.52 -14.40
CA VAL A 110 5.28 4.84 -14.93
C VAL A 110 6.11 4.72 -16.21
N SER A 111 7.10 3.80 -16.23
CA SER A 111 7.98 3.62 -17.40
C SER A 111 7.23 3.07 -18.61
N LEU A 112 6.26 2.18 -18.38
CA LEU A 112 5.39 1.68 -19.43
C LEU A 112 4.45 2.78 -19.92
N GLN A 113 3.73 3.47 -19.03
CA GLN A 113 2.83 4.59 -19.38
C GLN A 113 3.53 5.68 -20.19
N ALA A 114 4.83 5.94 -19.96
CA ALA A 114 5.61 6.90 -20.74
C ALA A 114 5.69 6.56 -22.25
N LYS A 115 5.38 5.32 -22.67
CA LYS A 115 5.31 4.92 -24.08
C LYS A 115 4.04 5.40 -24.79
N GLY A 116 3.09 5.98 -24.06
CA GLY A 116 1.84 6.54 -24.62
C GLY A 116 0.65 5.59 -24.56
N GLN A 117 -0.39 5.89 -25.35
CA GLN A 117 -1.68 5.19 -25.27
C GLN A 117 -1.66 3.72 -25.69
N SER A 118 -0.66 3.28 -26.47
CA SER A 118 -0.50 1.88 -26.88
C SER A 118 -0.24 0.92 -25.72
N VAL A 119 0.06 1.43 -24.53
CA VAL A 119 0.29 0.67 -23.29
C VAL A 119 -0.95 -0.06 -22.81
N VAL A 120 -2.14 0.44 -23.14
CA VAL A 120 -3.41 -0.21 -22.77
C VAL A 120 -3.54 -1.61 -23.41
N GLU A 121 -2.85 -1.84 -24.53
CA GLU A 121 -2.84 -3.12 -25.26
C GLU A 121 -1.57 -3.96 -24.98
N ASP A 122 -0.63 -3.46 -24.18
CA ASP A 122 0.63 -4.17 -23.87
C ASP A 122 0.38 -5.29 -22.84
N PRO A 123 0.57 -6.57 -23.19
CA PRO A 123 0.38 -7.69 -22.25
C PRO A 123 1.28 -7.61 -21.01
N THR A 124 2.44 -6.94 -21.15
CA THR A 124 3.37 -6.69 -20.05
C THR A 124 2.76 -5.74 -19.04
N PHE A 125 2.07 -4.69 -19.52
CA PHE A 125 1.40 -3.72 -18.67
C PHE A 125 0.26 -4.37 -17.88
N GLU A 126 -0.58 -5.15 -18.55
CA GLU A 126 -1.68 -5.88 -17.89
C GLU A 126 -1.16 -6.79 -16.76
N THR A 127 -0.09 -7.54 -17.05
CA THR A 127 0.53 -8.45 -16.08
C THR A 127 1.09 -7.69 -14.87
N ILE A 128 1.83 -6.60 -15.10
CA ILE A 128 2.42 -5.78 -14.03
C ILE A 128 1.33 -5.08 -13.22
N HIS A 129 0.31 -4.55 -13.88
CA HIS A 129 -0.81 -3.89 -13.23
C HIS A 129 -1.55 -4.85 -12.29
N LYS A 130 -1.95 -6.02 -12.79
CA LYS A 130 -2.63 -7.05 -11.99
C LYS A 130 -1.77 -7.58 -10.85
N ALA A 131 -0.46 -7.76 -11.08
CA ALA A 131 0.46 -8.15 -10.02
C ALA A 131 0.52 -7.08 -8.90
N SER A 132 0.51 -5.79 -9.28
CA SER A 132 0.49 -4.69 -8.30
C SER A 132 -0.79 -4.63 -7.48
N GLU A 133 -1.94 -5.02 -8.05
CA GLU A 133 -3.20 -5.12 -7.30
C GLU A 133 -3.17 -6.24 -6.27
N ILE A 134 -2.62 -7.40 -6.64
CA ILE A 134 -2.45 -8.54 -5.72
C ILE A 134 -1.52 -8.17 -4.57
N ASP A 135 -0.41 -7.52 -4.88
CA ASP A 135 0.54 -7.00 -3.89
C ASP A 135 -0.15 -6.02 -2.91
N PHE A 136 -0.98 -5.11 -3.42
CA PHE A 136 -1.76 -4.19 -2.58
C PHE A 136 -2.76 -4.90 -1.67
N GLY A 137 -3.39 -5.97 -2.16
CA GLY A 137 -4.28 -6.83 -1.35
C GLY A 137 -3.53 -7.58 -0.24
N LEU A 138 -2.36 -8.13 -0.54
CA LEU A 138 -1.49 -8.78 0.44
C LEU A 138 -0.95 -7.78 1.48
N LEU A 139 -0.63 -6.56 1.06
CA LEU A 139 -0.27 -5.47 1.95
C LEU A 139 -1.40 -5.19 2.94
N ALA A 140 -2.64 -4.99 2.45
CA ALA A 140 -3.80 -4.76 3.31
C ALA A 140 -3.98 -5.89 4.35
N LEU A 141 -3.93 -7.15 3.91
CA LEU A 141 -4.06 -8.31 4.79
C LEU A 141 -2.94 -8.35 5.86
N SER A 142 -1.69 -8.11 5.45
CA SER A 142 -0.55 -8.11 6.38
C SER A 142 -0.65 -6.99 7.42
N LEU A 143 -1.12 -5.80 7.03
CA LEU A 143 -1.37 -4.68 7.94
C LEU A 143 -2.49 -4.98 8.94
N VAL A 144 -3.58 -5.62 8.50
CA VAL A 144 -4.66 -6.07 9.40
C VAL A 144 -4.12 -7.05 10.45
N LEU A 145 -3.38 -8.06 10.02
CA LEU A 145 -2.79 -9.06 10.92
C LEU A 145 -1.81 -8.42 11.90
N LEU A 146 -0.94 -7.53 11.42
CA LEU A 146 0.06 -6.83 12.22
C LEU A 146 -0.60 -5.93 13.27
N LEU A 147 -1.53 -5.07 12.83
CA LEU A 147 -2.27 -4.13 13.69
C LEU A 147 -3.07 -4.90 14.74
N GLY A 148 -3.88 -5.87 14.32
CA GLY A 148 -4.73 -6.66 15.20
C GLY A 148 -3.91 -7.44 16.23
N ARG A 149 -2.79 -8.05 15.81
CA ARG A 149 -1.92 -8.78 16.73
C ARG A 149 -1.22 -7.86 17.73
N ARG A 150 -0.71 -6.71 17.27
CA ARG A 150 -0.05 -5.73 18.16
C ARG A 150 -1.03 -5.16 19.18
N LEU A 151 -2.26 -4.85 18.76
CA LEU A 151 -3.32 -4.41 19.67
C LEU A 151 -3.62 -5.47 20.74
N TYR A 152 -3.77 -6.74 20.36
CA TYR A 152 -4.00 -7.85 21.29
C TYR A 152 -2.86 -8.02 22.32
N LEU A 153 -1.61 -7.90 21.88
CA LEU A 153 -0.46 -8.04 22.79
C LEU A 153 -0.39 -6.89 23.82
N ILE A 154 -0.77 -5.68 23.42
CA ILE A 154 -0.78 -4.50 24.31
C ILE A 154 -1.91 -4.57 25.34
N THR A 155 -3.06 -5.17 25.01
CA THR A 155 -4.19 -5.29 25.95
C THR A 155 -4.04 -6.47 26.92
N LYS A 156 -3.24 -7.47 26.57
CA LYS A 156 -2.99 -8.66 27.41
C LYS A 156 -1.85 -8.45 28.41
N GLY A 157 -0.96 -7.49 28.18
CA GLY A 157 0.16 -7.14 29.06
C GLY A 157 -0.15 -6.01 30.03
#